data_AF-A0A7V9RBT7-F1
#
_entry.id   AF-A0A7V9RBT7-F1
#
_cell.length_a   1.000
_cell.length_b   1.000
_cell.length_c   1.000
_cell.angle_alpha   90.00
_cell.angle_beta   90.00
_cell.angle_gamma   90.00
#
_symmetry.space_group_name_H-M   'P 1'
#
loop_
_entity.id
_entity.type
_entity.pdbx_description
1 polymer ?
#
loop_
_entity_poly.entity_id
_entity_poly.type
_entity_poly.pdbx_seq_one_letter_code
_entity_poly.pdbx_strand_id
1 'polypeptide(L)'
;MRIALLALLAACGSDDVDLTGLYRVDSAIGSEPCGSDATIEHPPFVQFAEMELFGTPYFGYAGCTDETATDCESIGGLIGGFFEPIDNGWLGRSSFSSGGGGGECLLGIVRQTALLRGASLTIEASGYEELAVGLTEEQCSPDEAEQRGEAMPCVKHSLVEATKLD
;
A
#
# COMPACT_ATOMS: atom_id res chain seq x y z
N MET A 1 -10.37 14.57 -52.72
CA MET A 1 -9.59 14.73 -51.47
C MET A 1 -10.29 13.92 -50.39
N ARG A 2 -9.83 12.70 -50.11
CA ARG A 2 -10.39 11.80 -49.08
C ARG A 2 -9.57 12.02 -47.81
N ILE A 3 -10.18 12.58 -46.78
CA ILE A 3 -9.58 12.73 -45.44
C ILE A 3 -9.79 11.39 -44.73
N ALA A 4 -8.72 10.64 -44.52
CA ALA A 4 -8.70 9.46 -43.66
C ALA A 4 -8.63 9.96 -42.21
N LEU A 5 -9.73 9.80 -41.48
CA LEU A 5 -9.79 10.05 -40.04
C LEU A 5 -9.39 8.73 -39.34
N LEU A 6 -8.12 8.62 -38.95
CA LEU A 6 -7.66 7.59 -38.02
C LEU A 6 -8.10 8.01 -36.61
N ALA A 7 -9.21 7.44 -36.15
CA ALA A 7 -9.60 7.52 -34.75
C ALA A 7 -8.62 6.66 -33.94
N LEU A 8 -7.74 7.31 -33.17
CA LEU A 8 -6.98 6.67 -32.11
C LEU A 8 -7.98 6.16 -31.06
N LEU A 9 -7.97 4.84 -30.83
CA LEU A 9 -8.64 4.21 -29.71
C LEU A 9 -8.03 4.76 -28.42
N ALA A 10 -8.81 5.52 -27.65
CA ALA A 10 -8.53 5.73 -26.25
C ALA A 10 -8.76 4.41 -25.52
N ALA A 11 -7.70 3.61 -25.36
CA ALA A 11 -7.66 2.56 -24.34
C ALA A 11 -7.38 3.25 -22.99
N CYS A 12 -8.38 3.97 -22.48
CA CYS A 12 -8.41 4.43 -21.10
C CYS A 12 -9.25 3.44 -20.30
N GLY A 13 -8.68 2.26 -20.10
CA GLY A 13 -9.10 1.32 -19.09
C GLY A 13 -7.80 0.78 -18.52
N SER A 14 -7.43 1.21 -17.32
CA SER A 14 -6.62 0.34 -16.48
C SER A 14 -7.47 -0.93 -16.33
N ASP A 15 -7.05 -2.02 -16.95
CA ASP A 15 -7.66 -3.31 -16.65
C ASP A 15 -7.44 -3.53 -15.15
N ASP A 16 -8.52 -3.47 -14.37
CA ASP A 16 -8.45 -3.60 -12.91
C ASP A 16 -7.78 -4.94 -12.59
N VAL A 17 -6.61 -4.87 -11.97
CA VAL A 17 -5.77 -6.04 -11.71
C VAL A 17 -6.36 -6.82 -10.55
N ASP A 18 -6.73 -8.08 -10.79
CA ASP A 18 -7.18 -8.98 -9.74
C ASP A 18 -6.00 -9.52 -8.93
N LEU A 19 -5.86 -9.05 -7.69
CA LEU A 19 -4.83 -9.50 -6.76
C LEU A 19 -5.23 -10.76 -6.00
N THR A 20 -6.47 -11.27 -6.08
CA THR A 20 -6.91 -12.41 -5.27
C THR A 20 -6.03 -13.64 -5.48
N GLY A 21 -5.78 -14.36 -4.38
CA GLY A 21 -5.05 -15.63 -4.41
C GLY A 21 -3.98 -15.72 -3.33
N LEU A 22 -3.27 -16.85 -3.34
CA LEU A 22 -2.15 -17.12 -2.45
C LEU A 22 -0.83 -16.94 -3.20
N TYR A 23 0.12 -16.30 -2.55
CA TYR A 23 1.44 -16.00 -3.08
C TYR A 23 2.49 -16.57 -2.14
N ARG A 24 3.51 -17.24 -2.69
CA ARG A 24 4.70 -17.60 -1.93
C ARG A 24 5.65 -16.40 -1.92
N VAL A 25 6.07 -15.99 -0.74
CA VAL A 25 7.07 -14.93 -0.58
C VAL A 25 8.42 -15.44 -1.01
N ASP A 26 9.02 -14.78 -1.99
CA ASP A 26 10.34 -15.10 -2.52
C ASP A 26 11.42 -14.23 -1.85
N SER A 27 11.09 -12.98 -1.54
CA SER A 27 11.97 -12.07 -0.81
C SER A 27 11.17 -11.08 0.05
N ALA A 28 11.74 -10.67 1.19
CA ALA A 28 11.22 -9.59 2.01
C ALA A 28 12.40 -8.78 2.56
N ILE A 29 12.41 -7.48 2.27
CA ILE A 29 13.39 -6.54 2.77
C ILE A 29 12.69 -5.34 3.40
N GLY A 30 13.39 -4.64 4.28
CA GLY A 30 12.89 -3.39 4.85
C GLY A 30 13.92 -2.68 5.71
N SER A 31 13.53 -1.50 6.16
CA SER A 31 14.33 -0.64 7.04
C SER A 31 13.43 0.14 8.01
N GLU A 32 13.88 0.27 9.26
CA GLU A 32 13.22 1.04 10.31
C GLU A 32 14.32 1.59 11.27
N PRO A 33 14.67 2.89 11.20
CA PRO A 33 14.18 3.91 10.28
C PRO A 33 14.56 3.64 8.81
N CYS A 34 13.92 4.34 7.88
CA CYS A 34 14.24 4.21 6.45
C CYS A 34 15.74 4.46 6.18
N GLY A 35 16.28 3.72 5.21
CA GLY A 35 17.64 3.92 4.76
C GLY A 35 18.22 2.69 4.08
N SER A 36 19.05 1.94 4.82
CA SER A 36 19.65 0.72 4.29
C SER A 36 18.74 -0.47 4.54
N ASP A 37 18.10 -0.95 3.48
CA ASP A 37 17.26 -2.13 3.55
C ASP A 37 18.08 -3.39 3.85
N ALA A 38 17.50 -4.26 4.67
CA ALA A 38 18.02 -5.58 4.99
C ALA A 38 16.90 -6.61 4.89
N THR A 39 17.26 -7.89 4.78
CA THR A 39 16.28 -8.98 4.89
C THR A 39 15.56 -8.91 6.23
N ILE A 40 14.23 -8.97 6.20
CA ILE A 40 13.37 -8.97 7.37
C ILE A 40 12.65 -10.31 7.51
N GLU A 41 12.21 -10.63 8.72
CA GLU A 41 11.29 -11.73 8.93
C GLU A 41 9.93 -11.38 8.32
N HIS A 42 9.35 -12.31 7.57
CA HIS A 42 8.05 -12.17 6.95
C HIS A 42 7.39 -13.56 6.84
N PRO A 43 6.06 -13.68 6.98
CA PRO A 43 5.35 -14.92 6.70
C PRO A 43 5.72 -15.48 5.31
N PRO A 44 5.89 -16.80 5.16
CA PRO A 44 6.34 -17.42 3.91
C PRO A 44 5.30 -17.33 2.79
N PHE A 45 4.04 -17.03 3.12
CA PHE A 45 2.98 -16.83 2.16
C PHE A 45 2.19 -15.57 2.47
N VAL A 46 1.59 -14.99 1.44
CA VAL A 46 0.64 -13.88 1.54
C VAL A 46 -0.61 -14.24 0.77
N GLN A 47 -1.77 -14.09 1.41
CA GLN A 47 -3.07 -14.25 0.77
C GLN A 47 -3.71 -12.89 0.55
N PHE A 48 -4.16 -12.63 -0.68
CA PHE A 48 -4.99 -11.49 -1.03
C PHE A 48 -6.45 -11.91 -1.18
N ALA A 49 -7.34 -11.08 -0.65
CA ALA A 49 -8.77 -11.21 -0.81
C ALA A 49 -9.38 -9.88 -1.24
N GLU A 50 -10.29 -9.95 -2.21
CA GLU A 50 -11.16 -8.84 -2.56
C GLU A 50 -12.25 -8.71 -1.49
N MET A 51 -12.49 -7.47 -1.07
CA MET A 51 -13.50 -7.08 -0.10
C MET A 51 -14.28 -5.89 -0.65
N GLU A 52 -15.38 -5.54 0.01
CA GLU A 52 -16.22 -4.42 -0.39
C GLU A 52 -16.43 -3.47 0.80
N LEU A 53 -16.26 -2.17 0.55
CA LEU A 53 -16.61 -1.11 1.48
C LEU A 53 -17.46 -0.06 0.77
N PHE A 54 -18.71 0.12 1.23
CA PHE A 54 -19.67 1.05 0.62
C PHE A 54 -19.86 0.85 -0.90
N GLY A 55 -19.85 -0.40 -1.38
CA GLY A 55 -19.97 -0.71 -2.81
C GLY A 55 -18.72 -0.45 -3.63
N THR A 56 -17.58 -0.13 -2.99
CA THR A 56 -16.28 0.04 -3.65
C THR A 56 -15.41 -1.17 -3.31
N PRO A 57 -14.88 -1.90 -4.31
CA PRO A 57 -13.98 -3.01 -4.06
C PRO A 57 -12.64 -2.51 -3.53
N TYR A 58 -12.02 -3.30 -2.66
CA TYR A 58 -10.65 -3.08 -2.23
C TYR A 58 -10.00 -4.43 -1.92
N PHE A 59 -8.67 -4.45 -1.95
CA PHE A 59 -7.91 -5.64 -1.60
C PHE A 59 -7.33 -5.51 -0.19
N GLY A 60 -7.47 -6.55 0.61
CA GLY A 60 -6.68 -6.72 1.83
C GLY A 60 -5.81 -7.95 1.70
N TYR A 61 -4.80 -8.03 2.57
CA TYR A 61 -3.88 -9.14 2.59
C TYR A 61 -3.53 -9.60 4.00
N ALA A 62 -3.18 -10.88 4.09
CA ALA A 62 -2.79 -11.57 5.32
C ALA A 62 -1.55 -12.42 5.06
N GLY A 63 -0.70 -12.53 6.07
CA GLY A 63 0.46 -13.41 6.06
C GLY A 63 0.05 -14.78 6.55
N CYS A 64 0.44 -15.83 5.82
CA CYS A 64 0.09 -17.20 6.15
C CYS A 64 1.35 -18.03 6.40
N THR A 65 1.22 -19.04 7.24
CA THR A 65 2.33 -19.95 7.60
C THR A 65 2.44 -21.16 6.65
N ASP A 66 1.40 -21.43 5.85
CA ASP A 66 1.31 -22.58 4.95
C ASP A 66 0.68 -22.24 3.59
N GLU A 67 0.89 -23.14 2.62
CA GLU A 67 0.39 -23.04 1.24
C GLU A 67 -1.13 -23.34 1.11
N THR A 68 -1.80 -23.71 2.20
CA THR A 68 -3.24 -23.95 2.23
C THR A 68 -4.03 -22.79 2.84
N ALA A 69 -3.31 -21.72 3.26
CA ALA A 69 -3.88 -20.55 3.92
C ALA A 69 -4.77 -20.91 5.13
N THR A 70 -4.39 -21.93 5.91
CA THR A 70 -5.22 -22.38 7.04
C THR A 70 -5.00 -21.55 8.30
N ASP A 71 -3.80 -20.99 8.44
CA ASP A 71 -3.43 -20.08 9.52
C ASP A 71 -2.83 -18.81 8.91
N CYS A 72 -3.66 -17.76 8.87
CA CYS A 72 -3.31 -16.47 8.31
C CYS A 72 -3.63 -15.35 9.30
N GLU A 73 -2.67 -14.44 9.47
CA GLU A 73 -2.81 -13.23 10.28
C GLU A 73 -2.85 -12.01 9.36
N SER A 74 -3.77 -11.07 9.62
CA SER A 74 -3.83 -9.83 8.84
C SER A 74 -2.56 -9.02 9.07
N ILE A 75 -1.83 -8.72 7.99
CA ILE A 75 -0.59 -7.93 8.08
C ILE A 75 -0.89 -6.42 8.15
N GLY A 76 -2.07 -5.98 7.70
CA GLY A 76 -2.38 -4.55 7.53
C GLY A 76 -3.74 -4.07 8.05
N GLY A 77 -4.70 -4.94 8.33
CA GLY A 77 -6.07 -4.52 8.65
C GLY A 77 -6.67 -3.55 7.61
N LEU A 78 -7.61 -2.70 8.04
CA LEU A 78 -8.27 -1.69 7.18
C LEU A 78 -7.31 -0.55 6.73
N ILE A 79 -6.22 -0.33 7.48
CA ILE A 79 -5.20 0.70 7.23
C ILE A 79 -4.21 0.23 6.16
N GLY A 80 -4.02 -1.09 6.04
CA GLY A 80 -3.19 -1.74 5.05
C GLY A 80 -3.96 -2.28 3.84
N GLY A 81 -5.17 -1.80 3.55
CA GLY A 81 -5.88 -2.15 2.32
C GLY A 81 -5.35 -1.40 1.09
N PHE A 82 -5.67 -1.92 -0.09
CA PHE A 82 -5.43 -1.28 -1.39
C PHE A 82 -6.78 -0.90 -2.02
N PHE A 83 -7.03 0.39 -2.18
CA PHE A 83 -8.35 0.96 -2.45
C PHE A 83 -8.44 1.67 -3.80
N GLU A 84 -7.31 2.03 -4.40
CA GLU A 84 -7.26 2.78 -5.65
C GLU A 84 -6.56 1.94 -6.75
N PRO A 85 -7.23 1.62 -7.87
CA PRO A 85 -6.59 0.93 -8.97
C PRO A 85 -5.54 1.83 -9.64
N ILE A 86 -4.39 1.26 -9.97
CA ILE A 86 -3.27 1.92 -10.66
C ILE A 86 -2.74 1.02 -11.78
N ASP A 87 -1.80 1.54 -12.58
CA ASP A 87 -1.20 0.74 -13.65
C ASP A 87 -0.52 -0.51 -13.10
N ASN A 88 -1.00 -1.68 -13.55
CA ASN A 88 -0.56 -3.01 -13.11
C ASN A 88 -0.79 -3.31 -11.62
N GLY A 89 -1.72 -2.66 -10.92
CA GLY A 89 -1.93 -2.98 -9.52
C GLY A 89 -2.88 -2.06 -8.77
N TRP A 90 -2.66 -1.96 -7.46
CA TRP A 90 -3.46 -1.15 -6.55
C TRP A 90 -2.62 -0.35 -5.57
N LEU A 91 -3.14 0.81 -5.18
CA LEU A 91 -2.56 1.74 -4.21
C LEU A 91 -3.38 1.69 -2.91
N GLY A 92 -2.66 1.62 -1.78
CA GLY A 92 -3.15 1.84 -0.44
C GLY A 92 -2.53 3.10 0.14
N ARG A 93 -3.36 3.92 0.79
CA ARG A 93 -2.91 5.13 1.49
C ARG A 93 -3.72 5.31 2.76
N SER A 94 -3.03 5.62 3.86
CA SER A 94 -3.67 6.02 5.10
C SER A 94 -2.91 7.17 5.73
N SER A 95 -3.61 8.15 6.25
CA SER A 95 -3.07 9.28 7.00
C SER A 95 -3.62 9.26 8.42
N PHE A 96 -2.82 9.72 9.37
CA PHE A 96 -3.23 9.86 10.76
C PHE A 96 -2.58 11.07 11.39
N SER A 97 -3.22 11.58 12.44
CA SER A 97 -2.64 12.57 13.33
C SER A 97 -2.96 12.20 14.77
N SER A 98 -2.10 12.63 15.69
CA SER A 98 -2.38 12.55 17.12
C SER A 98 -1.73 13.72 17.86
N GLY A 99 -2.37 14.22 18.92
CA GLY A 99 -1.88 15.34 19.71
C GLY A 99 -2.87 16.50 19.83
N GLY A 100 -2.91 17.14 20.99
CA GLY A 100 -3.65 18.38 21.27
C GLY A 100 -2.70 19.59 21.21
N GLY A 101 -3.20 20.74 20.79
CA GLY A 101 -2.40 21.92 20.42
C GLY A 101 -1.26 22.31 21.39
N GLY A 102 -0.21 22.93 20.85
CA GLY A 102 0.93 23.45 21.64
C GLY A 102 2.30 22.86 21.28
N GLY A 103 2.44 22.19 20.14
CA GLY A 103 3.71 21.62 19.67
C GLY A 103 3.89 20.12 19.89
N GLU A 104 2.84 19.42 20.30
CA GLU A 104 2.84 17.95 20.50
C GLU A 104 2.11 17.20 19.38
N CYS A 105 1.92 17.84 18.22
CA CYS A 105 1.27 17.19 17.07
C CYS A 105 2.20 16.16 16.44
N LEU A 106 1.68 14.95 16.24
CA LEU A 106 2.26 13.89 15.44
C LEU A 106 1.43 13.76 14.17
N LEU A 107 2.11 13.74 13.04
CA LEU A 107 1.53 13.48 11.73
C LEU A 107 2.15 12.21 11.16
N GLY A 108 1.34 11.39 10.48
CA GLY A 108 1.82 10.17 9.85
C GLY A 108 1.06 9.83 8.58
N ILE A 109 1.76 9.24 7.63
CA ILE A 109 1.19 8.68 6.42
C ILE A 109 1.85 7.34 6.10
N VAL A 110 1.05 6.37 5.68
CA VAL A 110 1.51 5.13 5.07
C VAL A 110 1.06 5.14 3.62
N ARG A 111 1.99 4.84 2.72
CA ARG A 111 1.74 4.59 1.30
C ARG A 111 2.20 3.20 0.96
N GLN A 112 1.41 2.48 0.19
CA GLN A 112 1.79 1.15 -0.27
C GLN A 112 1.21 0.84 -1.64
N THR A 113 1.93 0.05 -2.43
CA THR A 113 1.47 -0.43 -3.73
C THR A 113 1.58 -1.94 -3.79
N ALA A 114 0.57 -2.59 -4.37
CA ALA A 114 0.62 -3.99 -4.78
C ALA A 114 0.56 -4.06 -6.30
N LEU A 115 1.66 -4.44 -6.94
CA LEU A 115 1.78 -4.54 -8.39
C LEU A 115 1.86 -6.00 -8.81
N LEU A 116 1.05 -6.41 -9.78
CA LEU A 116 1.04 -7.77 -10.32
C LEU A 116 1.42 -7.76 -11.80
N ARG A 117 2.47 -8.50 -12.16
CA ARG A 117 2.92 -8.69 -13.54
C ARG A 117 3.07 -10.18 -13.83
N GLY A 118 2.08 -10.74 -14.52
CA GLY A 118 1.96 -12.20 -14.65
C GLY A 118 1.70 -12.83 -13.29
N ALA A 119 2.56 -13.75 -12.86
CA ALA A 119 2.48 -14.35 -11.52
C ALA A 119 3.32 -13.61 -10.46
N SER A 120 4.11 -12.60 -10.85
CA SER A 120 4.99 -11.89 -9.93
C SER A 120 4.27 -10.72 -9.27
N LEU A 121 4.16 -10.79 -7.95
CA LEU A 121 3.60 -9.76 -7.08
C LEU A 121 4.73 -8.99 -6.41
N THR A 122 4.61 -7.67 -6.38
CA THR A 122 5.47 -6.77 -5.60
C THR A 122 4.59 -5.95 -4.66
N ILE A 123 4.86 -6.03 -3.36
CA ILE A 123 4.23 -5.18 -2.34
C ILE A 123 5.30 -4.26 -1.78
N GLU A 124 5.15 -2.96 -1.98
CA GLU A 124 6.06 -1.95 -1.43
C GLU A 124 5.27 -1.04 -0.51
N ALA A 125 5.80 -0.74 0.68
CA ALA A 125 5.18 0.13 1.66
C ALA A 125 6.20 1.07 2.29
N SER A 126 5.81 2.33 2.47
CA SER A 126 6.59 3.37 3.13
C SER A 126 5.75 4.10 4.16
N GLY A 127 6.30 4.27 5.36
CA GLY A 127 5.73 5.09 6.44
C GLY A 127 6.56 6.36 6.62
N TYR A 128 5.88 7.49 6.70
CA TYR A 128 6.49 8.80 6.95
C TYR A 128 5.82 9.45 8.14
N GLU A 129 6.61 10.01 9.04
CA GLU A 129 6.12 10.61 10.27
C GLU A 129 6.90 11.87 10.64
N GLU A 130 6.19 12.85 11.20
CA GLU A 130 6.78 14.04 11.80
C GLU A 130 6.25 14.20 13.23
N LEU A 131 7.18 14.26 14.18
CA LEU A 131 6.88 14.35 15.61
C LEU A 131 7.01 15.79 16.09
N ALA A 132 6.20 16.15 17.10
CA ALA A 132 6.26 17.43 17.79
C ALA A 132 6.18 18.64 16.85
N VAL A 133 5.27 18.57 15.88
CA VAL A 133 5.04 19.66 14.93
C VAL A 133 4.38 20.82 15.67
N GLY A 134 4.89 22.04 15.45
CA GLY A 134 4.39 23.30 16.01
C GLY A 134 3.05 23.76 15.43
N LEU A 135 2.07 22.86 15.34
CA LEU A 135 0.73 23.11 14.84
C LEU A 135 -0.26 23.38 15.99
N THR A 136 -1.31 24.13 15.67
CA THR A 136 -2.49 24.21 16.55
C THR A 136 -3.26 22.89 16.52
N GLU A 137 -4.19 22.72 17.48
CA GLU A 137 -5.07 21.54 17.51
C GLU A 137 -5.88 21.41 16.21
N GLU A 138 -6.40 22.52 15.69
CA GLU A 138 -7.19 22.57 14.45
C GLU A 138 -6.37 22.20 13.21
N GLN A 139 -5.06 22.44 13.24
CA GLN A 139 -4.13 22.12 12.16
C GLN A 139 -3.58 20.70 12.26
N CYS A 140 -3.69 20.04 13.42
CA CYS A 140 -3.17 18.70 13.64
C CYS A 140 -4.14 17.64 13.08
N SER A 141 -4.23 17.52 11.77
CA SER A 141 -5.20 16.67 11.08
C SER A 141 -4.55 15.64 10.16
N PRO A 142 -5.27 14.54 9.81
CA PRO A 142 -4.84 13.65 8.75
C PRO A 142 -4.66 14.37 7.41
N ASP A 143 -5.49 15.38 7.11
CA ASP A 143 -5.37 16.19 5.88
C ASP A 143 -4.03 16.94 5.80
N GLU A 144 -3.53 17.45 6.93
CA GLU A 144 -2.20 18.06 7.00
C GLU A 144 -1.10 17.00 6.78
N ALA A 145 -1.25 15.79 7.34
CA ALA A 145 -0.33 14.69 7.07
C ALA A 145 -0.32 14.30 5.57
N GLU A 146 -1.48 14.30 4.90
CA GLU A 146 -1.58 14.08 3.45
C GLU A 146 -0.94 15.20 2.64
N GLN A 147 -1.13 16.45 3.06
CA GLN A 147 -0.53 17.61 2.40
C GLN A 147 0.99 17.55 2.44
N ARG A 148 1.58 17.14 3.57
CA ARG A 148 3.03 16.98 3.70
C ARG A 148 3.53 15.74 2.97
N GLY A 149 2.81 14.62 3.11
CA GLY A 149 3.14 13.36 2.45
C GLY A 149 4.60 12.94 2.66
N GLU A 150 5.29 12.69 1.56
CA GLU A 150 6.68 12.24 1.52
C GLU A 150 7.71 13.33 1.89
N ALA A 151 7.27 14.58 2.10
CA ALA A 151 8.14 15.61 2.66
C ALA A 151 8.45 15.38 4.15
N MET A 152 7.63 14.58 4.84
CA MET A 152 7.91 14.13 6.21
C MET A 152 9.06 13.12 6.23
N PRO A 153 9.81 13.00 7.33
CA PRO A 153 10.83 11.97 7.49
C PRO A 153 10.26 10.56 7.27
N CYS A 154 10.91 9.78 6.40
CA CYS A 154 10.60 8.37 6.25
C CYS A 154 11.06 7.60 7.50
N VAL A 155 10.14 6.90 8.14
CA VAL A 155 10.40 6.13 9.37
C VAL A 155 10.34 4.64 9.17
N LYS A 156 9.74 4.15 8.09
CA LYS A 156 9.71 2.73 7.75
C LYS A 156 9.60 2.49 6.26
N HIS A 157 10.31 1.49 5.76
CA HIS A 157 10.18 1.00 4.39
C HIS A 157 10.15 -0.54 4.40
N SER A 158 9.35 -1.12 3.52
CA SER A 158 9.34 -2.57 3.28
C SER A 158 9.00 -2.89 1.82
N LEU A 159 9.68 -3.88 1.27
CA LEU A 159 9.44 -4.45 -0.05
C LEU A 159 9.33 -5.97 0.08
N VAL A 160 8.24 -6.53 -0.44
CA VAL A 160 7.98 -7.96 -0.50
C VAL A 160 7.80 -8.35 -1.96
N GLU A 161 8.57 -9.32 -2.41
CA GLU A 161 8.39 -9.97 -3.72
C GLU A 161 7.82 -11.37 -3.50
N ALA A 162 6.79 -11.70 -4.26
CA ALA A 162 6.10 -12.97 -4.13
C ALA A 162 5.63 -13.50 -5.48
N THR A 163 5.40 -14.81 -5.56
CA THR A 163 4.91 -15.50 -6.75
C THR A 163 3.55 -16.13 -6.47
N LYS A 164 2.58 -15.85 -7.34
CA LYS A 164 1.23 -16.44 -7.28
C LYS A 164 1.31 -17.96 -7.40
N LEU A 165 0.59 -18.66 -6.54
CA LEU A 165 0.39 -20.10 -6.60
C LEU A 165 -0.84 -20.42 -7.45
N ASP A 166 -0.75 -21.51 -8.20
CA ASP A 166 -1.82 -22.01 -9.09
C ASP A 166 -3.00 -22.63 -8.32
#